data_AF-A0A524DVP0-F1
#
_entry.id   AF-A0A524DVP0-F1
#
_cell.length_a   1.000
_cell.length_b   1.000
_cell.length_c   1.000
_cell.angle_alpha   90.00
_cell.angle_beta   90.00
_cell.angle_gamma   90.00
#
_symmetry.space_group_name_H-M   'P 1'
#
loop_
_entity.id
_entity.type
_entity.pdbx_description
1 polymer ?
#
loop_
_entity_poly.entity_id
_entity_poly.type
_entity_poly.pdbx_seq_one_letter_code
_entity_poly.pdbx_strand_id
1 'polypeptide(L)'
;MNEEHQSISGFLPHLTVFSVLLVLEYWTLTSQAALLLGSGDYGPLVGISVLISLLLIIMVAIGFYSMSKSTLTYKRIVPICLILFVVHMVYIFIEYAVIASNM
;
A
#
# COMPACT_ATOMS: atom_id res chain seq x y z
N MET A 1 19.34 12.21 29.45
CA MET A 1 18.71 11.57 28.27
C MET A 1 17.74 10.53 28.81
N ASN A 2 16.46 10.88 28.88
CA ASN A 2 15.43 9.99 29.39
C ASN A 2 14.85 9.25 28.19
N GLU A 3 15.38 8.07 27.91
CA GLU A 3 14.86 7.21 26.84
C GLU A 3 13.48 6.72 27.28
N GLU A 4 12.43 7.31 26.70
CA GLU A 4 11.08 6.79 26.79
C GLU A 4 11.07 5.35 26.26
N HIS A 5 11.14 4.38 27.17
CA HIS A 5 10.64 3.04 26.93
C HIS A 5 9.11 3.14 26.79
N GLN A 6 8.63 3.67 25.66
CA GLN A 6 7.26 3.45 25.22
C GLN A 6 7.11 1.94 25.05
N SER A 7 6.22 1.33 25.82
CA SER A 7 6.04 -0.12 25.80
C SER A 7 5.68 -0.56 24.38
N ILE A 8 6.33 -1.62 23.91
CA ILE A 8 6.14 -2.25 22.59
C ILE A 8 4.65 -2.49 22.29
N SER A 9 3.83 -2.69 23.32
CA SER A 9 2.38 -2.83 23.23
C SER A 9 1.66 -1.65 22.56
N GLY A 10 2.17 -0.42 22.66
CA GLY A 10 1.58 0.75 21.99
C GLY A 10 1.79 0.77 20.47
N PHE A 11 2.80 0.04 19.98
CA PHE A 11 3.20 -0.01 18.57
C PHE A 11 2.54 -1.17 17.82
N LEU A 12 2.29 -2.28 18.51
CA LEU A 12 1.66 -3.50 18.00
C LEU A 12 0.49 -3.28 17.02
N PRO A 13 -0.54 -2.46 17.33
CA PRO A 13 -1.66 -2.29 16.41
C PRO A 13 -1.25 -1.64 15.08
N HIS A 14 -0.35 -0.66 15.10
CA HIS A 14 0.12 0.01 13.89
C HIS A 14 1.06 -0.89 13.08
N LEU A 15 1.85 -1.72 13.77
CA LEU A 15 2.69 -2.74 13.15
C LEU A 15 1.80 -3.75 12.39
N THR A 16 0.75 -4.25 13.04
CA THR A 16 -0.22 -5.15 12.41
C THR A 16 -0.85 -4.52 11.17
N VAL A 17 -1.27 -3.25 11.24
CA VAL A 17 -1.86 -2.54 10.10
C VAL A 17 -0.86 -2.45 8.94
N PHE A 18 0.38 -2.02 9.20
CA PHE A 18 1.39 -1.95 8.15
C PHE A 18 1.72 -3.33 7.55
N SER A 19 1.80 -4.38 8.36
CA SER A 19 2.03 -5.74 7.86
C SER A 19 0.90 -6.23 6.97
N VAL A 20 -0.36 -5.99 7.37
CA VAL A 20 -1.53 -6.36 6.55
C VAL A 20 -1.54 -5.59 5.24
N LEU A 21 -1.33 -4.27 5.30
CA LEU A 21 -1.25 -3.43 4.09
C LEU A 21 -0.15 -3.91 3.14
N LEU A 22 1.04 -4.24 3.68
CA LEU A 22 2.15 -4.73 2.86
C LEU A 22 1.80 -6.02 2.12
N VAL A 23 1.17 -6.98 2.81
CA VAL A 23 0.80 -8.26 2.21
C VAL A 23 -0.25 -8.08 1.12
N LEU A 24 -1.30 -7.28 1.38
CA LEU A 24 -2.35 -7.02 0.40
C LEU A 24 -1.81 -6.26 -0.82
N GLU A 25 -0.94 -5.28 -0.60
CA GLU A 25 -0.37 -4.49 -1.68
C GLU A 25 0.63 -5.30 -2.51
N TYR A 26 1.41 -6.18 -1.88
CA TYR A 26 2.30 -7.09 -2.59
C TYR A 26 1.52 -8.07 -3.48
N TRP A 27 0.41 -8.61 -2.96
CA TRP A 27 -0.48 -9.46 -3.76
C TRP A 27 -1.05 -8.70 -4.96
N THR A 28 -1.48 -7.45 -4.73
CA THR A 28 -2.04 -6.58 -5.77
C THR A 28 -0.99 -6.28 -6.85
N LEU A 29 0.21 -5.89 -6.44
CA LEU A 29 1.33 -5.62 -7.34
C LEU A 29 1.65 -6.83 -8.22
N THR A 30 1.76 -8.02 -7.63
CA THR A 30 2.12 -9.24 -8.37
C THR A 30 1.00 -9.64 -9.35
N SER A 31 -0.26 -9.50 -8.95
CA SER A 31 -1.42 -9.74 -9.82
C SER A 31 -1.44 -8.77 -11.01
N GLN A 32 -1.25 -7.48 -10.77
CA GLN A 32 -1.26 -6.46 -11.82
C GLN A 32 -0.04 -6.54 -12.74
N ALA A 33 1.14 -6.82 -12.19
CA ALA A 33 2.34 -7.04 -12.99
C ALA A 33 2.20 -8.26 -13.92
N ALA A 34 1.50 -9.32 -13.48
CA ALA A 34 1.20 -10.47 -14.33
C ALA A 34 0.22 -10.09 -15.46
N LEU A 35 -0.82 -9.30 -15.16
CA LEU A 35 -1.77 -8.81 -16.16
C LEU A 35 -1.12 -7.88 -17.19
N LEU A 36 -0.15 -7.08 -16.78
CA LEU A 36 0.55 -6.13 -17.66
C LEU A 36 1.21 -6.80 -18.87
N LEU A 37 1.66 -8.06 -18.73
CA LEU A 37 2.28 -8.81 -19.82
C LEU A 37 1.27 -9.24 -20.91
N GLY A 38 -0.03 -9.25 -20.59
CA GLY A 38 -1.10 -9.67 -21.49
C GLY A 38 -2.17 -8.63 -21.75
N SER A 39 -2.00 -7.40 -21.26
CA SER A 39 -3.06 -6.38 -21.19
C SER A 39 -3.36 -5.67 -22.52
N GLY A 40 -2.55 -5.86 -23.57
CA GLY A 40 -2.74 -5.20 -24.87
C GLY A 40 -2.90 -3.68 -24.72
N ASP A 41 -4.00 -3.14 -25.26
CA ASP A 41 -4.32 -1.70 -25.22
C ASP A 41 -4.59 -1.17 -23.80
N TYR A 42 -4.87 -2.04 -22.82
CA TYR A 42 -5.05 -1.66 -21.41
C TYR A 42 -3.74 -1.58 -20.62
N GLY A 43 -2.60 -1.88 -21.25
CA GLY A 43 -1.28 -1.85 -20.60
C GLY A 43 -0.94 -0.53 -19.89
N PRO A 44 -1.25 0.65 -20.43
CA PRO A 44 -1.05 1.90 -19.71
C PRO A 44 -1.84 1.98 -18.39
N LEU A 45 -3.07 1.45 -18.37
CA LEU A 45 -3.95 1.52 -17.21
C LEU A 45 -3.45 0.57 -16.10
N VAL A 46 -3.16 -0.68 -16.46
CA VAL A 46 -2.54 -1.68 -15.56
C VAL A 46 -1.17 -1.19 -15.07
N GLY A 47 -0.39 -0.52 -15.92
CA GLY A 47 0.90 0.04 -15.56
C GLY A 47 0.81 1.14 -14.48
N ILE A 48 -0.25 1.95 -14.51
CA ILE A 48 -0.52 2.93 -13.44
C ILE A 48 -0.83 2.22 -12.13
N SER A 49 -1.67 1.17 -12.14
CA SER A 49 -1.94 0.35 -10.96
C SER A 49 -0.65 -0.23 -10.35
N VAL A 50 0.26 -0.76 -11.17
CA VAL A 50 1.58 -1.25 -10.73
C VAL A 50 2.41 -0.14 -10.06
N LEU A 51 2.46 1.05 -10.64
CA LEU A 51 3.20 2.19 -10.08
C LEU A 51 2.62 2.67 -8.76
N ILE A 52 1.29 2.75 -8.63
CA ILE A 52 0.62 3.11 -7.37
C ILE A 52 0.93 2.06 -6.30
N SER A 53 0.92 0.77 -6.67
CA SER A 53 1.25 -0.31 -5.75
C SER A 53 2.66 -0.19 -5.18
N LEU A 54 3.64 0.11 -6.03
CA LEU A 54 5.04 0.32 -5.62
C LEU A 54 5.17 1.51 -4.67
N LEU A 55 4.49 2.63 -4.95
CA LEU A 55 4.49 3.80 -4.08
C LEU A 55 3.90 3.49 -2.70
N LEU A 56 2.79 2.74 -2.64
CA LEU A 56 2.19 2.30 -1.39
C LEU A 56 3.12 1.41 -0.57
N ILE A 57 3.81 0.46 -1.21
CA ILE A 57 4.82 -0.39 -0.54
C ILE A 57 5.95 0.47 0.05
N ILE A 58 6.46 1.45 -0.70
CA ILE A 58 7.49 2.37 -0.22
C ILE A 58 6.99 3.17 0.99
N MET A 59 5.76 3.68 0.94
CA MET A 59 5.18 4.42 2.07
C MET A 59 5.01 3.55 3.32
N VAL A 60 4.58 2.30 3.16
CA VAL A 60 4.49 1.33 4.26
C VAL A 60 5.89 1.04 4.84
N ALA A 61 6.91 0.88 4.00
CA ALA A 61 8.30 0.71 4.44
C ALA A 61 8.82 1.93 5.23
N ILE A 62 8.52 3.15 4.76
CA ILE A 62 8.82 4.39 5.50
C ILE A 62 8.06 4.42 6.83
N GLY A 63 6.83 3.92 6.87
CA GLY A 63 6.03 3.74 8.07
C GLY A 63 6.74 2.87 9.11
N PHE A 64 7.20 1.68 8.71
CA PHE A 64 8.00 0.78 9.56
C PHE A 64 9.28 1.44 10.07
N TYR A 65 10.03 2.10 9.17
CA TYR A 65 11.25 2.82 9.57
C TYR A 65 10.95 3.91 10.60
N SER A 66 9.88 4.68 10.38
CA SER A 66 9.49 5.79 11.24
C SER A 66 9.05 5.36 12.65
N MET A 67 8.53 4.13 12.80
CA MET A 67 8.18 3.59 14.13
C MET A 67 9.39 3.52 15.08
N SER A 68 10.60 3.31 14.55
CA SER A 68 11.83 3.26 15.34
C SER A 68 12.41 4.65 15.68
N LYS A 69 11.93 5.71 15.02
CA LYS A 69 12.55 7.05 15.03
C LYS A 69 11.66 8.13 15.63
N SER A 70 10.35 8.11 15.35
CA SER A 70 9.43 9.18 15.74
C SER A 70 8.00 8.69 15.86
N THR A 71 7.46 8.74 17.08
CA THR A 71 6.09 8.31 17.38
C THR A 71 5.02 9.16 16.67
N LEU A 72 5.30 10.45 16.48
CA LEU A 72 4.39 11.36 15.79
C LEU A 72 4.32 11.07 14.28
N THR A 73 5.44 10.70 13.67
CA THR A 73 5.56 10.52 12.22
C THR A 73 4.80 9.28 11.77
N TYR A 74 5.01 8.12 12.39
CA TYR A 74 4.31 6.90 11.96
C TYR A 74 2.79 6.99 12.19
N LYS A 75 2.35 7.63 13.29
CA LYS A 75 0.91 7.85 13.57
C LYS A 75 0.21 8.68 12.50
N ARG A 76 0.94 9.56 11.80
CA ARG A 76 0.43 10.32 10.65
C ARG A 76 0.48 9.51 9.35
N ILE A 77 1.49 8.68 9.18
CA ILE A 77 1.65 7.85 7.96
C ILE A 77 0.56 6.77 7.88
N VAL A 78 0.21 6.11 8.99
CA VAL A 78 -0.79 5.03 9.01
C VAL A 78 -2.12 5.41 8.35
N PRO A 79 -2.81 6.51 8.75
CA PRO A 79 -4.07 6.88 8.10
C PRO A 79 -3.89 7.29 6.63
N ILE A 80 -2.75 7.88 6.26
CA ILE A 80 -2.46 8.23 4.86
C ILE A 80 -2.33 6.95 4.02
N CYS A 81 -1.57 5.96 4.49
CA CYS A 81 -1.44 4.67 3.82
C CYS A 81 -2.79 3.97 3.68
N LEU A 82 -3.64 4.00 4.71
CA LEU A 82 -4.98 3.42 4.66
C LEU A 82 -5.87 4.11 3.61
N ILE A 83 -5.87 5.44 3.57
CA ILE A 83 -6.68 6.19 2.60
C ILE A 83 -6.19 5.89 1.18
N LEU A 84 -4.89 5.98 0.94
CA LEU A 84 -4.30 5.70 -0.37
C LEU A 84 -4.56 4.25 -0.80
N PHE A 85 -4.48 3.29 0.11
CA PHE A 85 -4.84 1.90 -0.15
C PHE A 85 -6.29 1.77 -0.59
N VAL A 86 -7.25 2.38 0.13
CA VAL A 86 -8.67 2.33 -0.24
C VAL A 86 -8.91 2.96 -1.61
N VAL A 87 -8.31 4.13 -1.88
CA VAL A 87 -8.40 4.79 -3.19
C VAL A 87 -7.83 3.90 -4.29
N HIS A 88 -6.69 3.24 -4.04
CA HIS A 88 -6.07 2.31 -4.96
C HIS A 88 -6.95 1.09 -5.25
N MET A 89 -7.55 0.48 -4.22
CA MET A 89 -8.48 -0.64 -4.39
C MET A 89 -9.72 -0.23 -5.22
N VAL A 90 -10.25 0.97 -5.02
CA VAL A 90 -11.35 1.50 -5.85
C VAL A 90 -10.91 1.72 -7.29
N TYR A 91 -9.71 2.26 -7.50
CA TYR A 91 -9.13 2.43 -8.84
C TYR A 91 -9.01 1.10 -9.57
N ILE A 92 -8.44 0.09 -8.91
CA ILE A 92 -8.31 -1.27 -9.46
C ILE A 92 -9.68 -1.86 -9.79
N PHE A 93 -10.68 -1.68 -8.93
CA PHE A 93 -12.03 -2.16 -9.21
C PHE A 93 -12.60 -1.54 -10.49
N ILE A 94 -12.43 -0.22 -10.68
CA ILE A 94 -12.86 0.49 -11.89
C ILE A 94 -12.09 -0.02 -13.11
N GLU A 95 -10.77 -0.19 -12.99
CA GLU A 95 -9.91 -0.77 -14.03
C GLU A 95 -10.45 -2.13 -14.50
N TYR A 96 -10.69 -3.07 -13.57
CA TYR A 96 -11.23 -4.38 -13.93
C TYR A 96 -12.62 -4.29 -14.58
N ALA A 97 -13.50 -3.41 -14.09
CA ALA A 97 -14.81 -3.21 -14.70
C ALA A 97 -14.70 -2.71 -16.15
N VAL A 98 -13.79 -1.76 -16.41
CA VAL A 98 -13.53 -1.23 -17.75
C VAL A 98 -12.97 -2.30 -18.67
N ILE A 99 -11.96 -3.05 -18.23
CA ILE A 99 -11.37 -4.14 -19.01
C ILE A 99 -12.44 -5.18 -19.34
N ALA A 100 -13.18 -5.66 -18.34
CA ALA A 100 -14.21 -6.68 -18.53
C ALA A 100 -15.36 -6.24 -19.44
N SER A 101 -15.73 -4.96 -19.43
CA SER A 101 -16.81 -4.42 -20.27
C SER A 101 -16.46 -4.30 -21.75
N ASN A 102 -15.16 -4.30 -22.08
CA ASN A 102 -14.64 -4.06 -23.42
C ASN A 102 -13.88 -5.27 -24.01
N MET A 103 -14.00 -6.43 -23.37
CA MET A 103 -13.58 -7.75 -23.89
C MET A 103 -14.77 -8.47 -24.49
#